data_AF-A0AAJ7SJ73-F1
#
_entry.id   AF-A0AAJ7SJ73-F1
#
_cell.length_a   1.000
_cell.length_b   1.000
_cell.length_c   1.000
_cell.angle_alpha   90.00
_cell.angle_beta   90.00
_cell.angle_gamma   90.00
#
_symmetry.space_group_name_H-M   'P 1'
#
loop_
_entity.id
_entity.type
_entity.pdbx_description
1 polymer ?
#
loop_
_entity_poly.entity_id
_entity_poly.type
_entity_poly.pdbx_seq_one_letter_code
_entity_poly.pdbx_strand_id
1 'polypeptide(L)'
;MEEGDVQSAVWRGRVPSCFSLSPNHDTSREAEPYYVMLPRLGYLPLVMDSVLRHFVKSLPRGEEVRGEEVWVESDGTALKWQYPIGLLYDLHNTNSTLPWQLTVHLKGFPRGELLEGPSREAMEGLFMSALKEADCLKHRGHLMGELQRKEHKQLWLGLLNGQPTSSPTSSPTSSPT
;
A
#
# COMPACT_ATOMS: atom_id res chain seq x y z
N MET A 1 -18.87 -11.12 -18.83
CA MET A 1 -18.33 -10.19 -17.84
C MET A 1 -18.03 -8.92 -18.59
N GLU A 2 -18.69 -7.81 -18.25
CA GLU A 2 -18.44 -6.53 -18.92
C GLU A 2 -17.09 -5.96 -18.47
N GLU A 3 -16.46 -5.10 -19.28
CA GLU A 3 -15.15 -4.53 -18.97
C GLU A 3 -15.12 -3.78 -17.62
N GLY A 4 -16.23 -3.10 -17.28
CA GLY A 4 -16.40 -2.43 -15.99
C GLY A 4 -16.41 -3.38 -14.79
N ASP A 5 -16.88 -4.62 -14.96
CA ASP A 5 -16.90 -5.63 -13.90
C ASP A 5 -15.47 -6.07 -13.55
N VAL A 6 -14.63 -6.26 -14.57
CA VAL A 6 -13.23 -6.67 -14.39
C VAL A 6 -12.44 -5.58 -13.67
N GLN A 7 -12.56 -4.32 -14.11
CA GLN A 7 -11.88 -3.19 -13.48
C GLN A 7 -12.31 -3.04 -12.01
N SER A 8 -13.61 -3.17 -11.73
CA SER A 8 -14.15 -3.12 -10.37
C SER A 8 -13.64 -4.27 -9.50
N ALA A 9 -13.56 -5.48 -10.06
CA ALA A 9 -13.03 -6.66 -9.35
C ALA A 9 -11.55 -6.49 -9.01
N VAL A 10 -10.72 -6.02 -9.95
CA VAL A 10 -9.30 -5.73 -9.72
C VAL A 10 -9.14 -4.68 -8.62
N TRP A 11 -9.88 -3.59 -8.69
CA TRP A 11 -9.83 -2.50 -7.71
C TRP A 11 -10.28 -2.93 -6.31
N ARG A 12 -11.31 -3.77 -6.24
CA ARG A 12 -11.85 -4.31 -4.98
C ARG A 12 -11.07 -5.50 -4.45
N GLY A 13 -10.06 -5.98 -5.16
CA GLY A 13 -9.22 -7.10 -4.72
C GLY A 13 -8.65 -6.89 -3.31
N ARG A 14 -8.74 -7.92 -2.47
CA ARG A 14 -8.21 -7.93 -1.11
C ARG A 14 -7.34 -9.16 -0.85
N VAL A 15 -6.41 -9.02 0.09
CA VAL A 15 -5.58 -10.10 0.62
C VAL A 15 -5.92 -10.25 2.11
N PRO A 16 -6.43 -11.40 2.57
CA PRO A 16 -6.56 -11.65 4.00
C PRO A 16 -5.16 -11.81 4.60
N SER A 17 -4.81 -10.96 5.56
CA SER A 17 -3.46 -10.88 6.12
C SER A 17 -3.48 -10.95 7.64
N CYS A 18 -2.46 -11.59 8.19
CA CYS A 18 -2.21 -11.74 9.61
C CYS A 18 -0.84 -11.13 9.91
N PHE A 19 -0.82 -10.04 10.67
CA PHE A 19 0.40 -9.46 11.19
C PHE A 19 0.69 -10.05 12.57
N SER A 20 1.92 -10.50 12.79
CA SER A 20 2.45 -10.88 14.10
C SER A 20 3.64 -9.98 14.44
N LEU A 21 3.86 -9.70 15.74
CA LEU A 21 5.07 -9.00 16.15
C LEU A 21 6.27 -9.95 16.08
N SER A 22 7.43 -9.46 15.64
CA SER A 22 8.67 -10.24 15.61
C SER A 22 8.96 -10.85 16.99
N PRO A 23 9.30 -12.15 17.08
CA PRO A 23 9.59 -12.82 18.35
C PRO A 23 10.87 -12.30 19.02
N ASN A 24 11.72 -11.58 18.26
CA ASN A 24 12.95 -10.98 18.76
C ASN A 24 12.69 -9.65 19.49
N HIS A 25 11.44 -9.22 19.62
CA HIS A 25 11.10 -7.98 20.30
C HIS A 25 10.56 -8.26 21.70
N ASP A 26 11.10 -7.55 22.69
CA ASP A 26 10.64 -7.66 24.07
C ASP A 26 9.20 -7.17 24.21
N THR A 27 8.34 -7.99 24.79
CA THR A 27 6.93 -7.66 25.04
C THR A 27 6.61 -7.75 26.54
N SER A 28 5.79 -6.83 27.05
CA SER A 28 5.30 -6.89 28.44
C SER A 28 4.20 -7.94 28.65
N ARG A 29 3.52 -8.33 27.57
CA ARG A 29 2.50 -9.37 27.48
C ARG A 29 2.51 -9.97 26.09
N GLU A 30 1.92 -11.14 25.93
CA GLU A 30 1.76 -11.77 24.62
C GLU A 30 1.11 -10.79 23.61
N ALA A 31 1.74 -10.66 22.45
CA ALA A 31 1.28 -9.78 21.38
C ALA A 31 0.32 -10.54 20.46
N GLU A 32 -0.98 -10.35 20.68
CA GLU A 32 -2.02 -10.93 19.83
C GLU A 32 -1.83 -10.55 18.35
N PRO A 33 -1.97 -11.48 17.40
CA PRO A 33 -1.91 -11.16 15.98
C PRO A 33 -2.98 -10.15 15.54
N TYR A 34 -2.67 -9.35 14.52
CA TYR A 34 -3.57 -8.36 13.94
C TYR A 34 -4.03 -8.79 12.54
N TYR A 35 -5.33 -9.06 12.40
CA TYR A 35 -5.94 -9.53 11.15
C TYR A 35 -6.60 -8.38 10.38
N VAL A 36 -6.34 -8.29 9.07
CA VAL A 36 -6.91 -7.25 8.21
C VAL A 36 -7.00 -7.70 6.75
N MET A 37 -7.99 -7.16 6.02
CA MET A 37 -8.11 -7.33 4.57
C MET A 37 -7.35 -6.22 3.86
N LEU A 38 -6.17 -6.52 3.35
CA LEU A 38 -5.32 -5.53 2.69
C LEU A 38 -5.75 -5.29 1.23
N PRO A 39 -5.80 -4.03 0.74
CA PRO A 39 -6.10 -3.73 -0.66
C PRO A 39 -4.94 -4.13 -1.57
N ARG A 40 -5.20 -4.93 -2.62
CA ARG A 40 -4.17 -5.39 -3.56
C ARG A 40 -3.43 -4.24 -4.26
N LEU A 41 -4.12 -3.15 -4.58
CA LEU A 41 -3.51 -1.99 -5.26
C LEU A 41 -2.88 -0.97 -4.27
N GLY A 42 -2.98 -1.19 -2.96
CA GLY A 42 -2.37 -0.31 -1.96
C GLY A 42 -0.90 -0.62 -1.69
N TYR A 43 -0.28 0.18 -0.82
CA TYR A 43 1.09 0.00 -0.35
C TYR A 43 1.10 -0.27 1.15
N LEU A 44 2.03 -1.12 1.62
CA LEU A 44 2.10 -1.53 3.04
C LEU A 44 2.14 -0.35 4.03
N PRO A 45 2.94 0.72 3.84
CA PRO A 45 3.02 1.78 4.83
C PRO A 45 1.70 2.51 5.08
N LEU A 46 0.79 2.53 4.08
CA LEU A 46 -0.53 3.16 4.22
C LEU A 46 -1.45 2.45 5.21
N VAL A 47 -1.16 1.18 5.56
CA VAL A 47 -1.95 0.40 6.51
C VAL A 47 -1.22 0.20 7.84
N MET A 48 0.06 0.59 7.95
CA MET A 48 0.86 0.30 9.13
C MET A 48 0.44 1.08 10.37
N ASP A 49 -0.18 2.26 10.23
CA ASP A 49 -0.62 3.07 11.38
C ASP A 49 -1.60 2.33 12.32
N SER A 50 -2.50 1.52 11.77
CA SER A 50 -3.43 0.72 12.59
C SER A 50 -2.74 -0.51 13.18
N VAL A 51 -1.84 -1.14 12.43
CA VAL A 51 -1.05 -2.30 12.86
C VAL A 51 -0.11 -1.93 14.02
N LEU A 52 0.61 -0.82 13.90
CA LEU A 52 1.53 -0.34 14.93
C LEU A 52 0.78 0.08 16.20
N ARG A 53 -0.33 0.82 16.08
CA ARG A 53 -1.19 1.15 17.24
C ARG A 53 -1.71 -0.06 17.99
N HIS A 54 -1.87 -1.21 17.32
CA HIS A 54 -2.22 -2.46 17.96
C HIS A 54 -1.05 -3.01 18.78
N PHE A 55 0.13 -3.16 18.18
CA PHE A 55 1.29 -3.76 18.84
C PHE A 55 1.93 -2.90 19.94
N VAL A 56 1.86 -1.57 19.84
CA VAL A 56 2.35 -0.64 20.89
C VAL A 56 1.73 -0.96 22.25
N LYS A 57 0.50 -1.49 22.29
CA LYS A 57 -0.18 -1.85 23.52
C LYS A 57 0.44 -3.04 24.25
N SER A 58 1.29 -3.83 23.59
CA SER A 58 1.95 -5.01 24.16
C SER A 58 3.43 -4.77 24.48
N LEU A 59 3.94 -3.58 24.17
CA LEU A 59 5.33 -3.21 24.47
C LEU A 59 5.52 -2.89 25.96
N PRO A 60 6.76 -2.97 26.48
CA PRO A 60 7.11 -2.46 27.80
C PRO A 60 6.79 -0.98 27.97
N ARG A 61 6.51 -0.54 29.21
CA ARG A 61 6.27 0.88 29.50
C ARG A 61 7.51 1.71 29.17
N GLY A 62 7.31 2.78 28.41
CA GLY A 62 8.39 3.70 28.02
C GLY A 62 9.15 3.28 26.75
N GLU A 63 8.81 2.14 26.15
CA GLU A 63 9.34 1.78 24.83
C GLU A 63 8.74 2.70 23.75
N GLU A 64 9.61 3.36 22.99
CA GLU A 64 9.22 4.22 21.88
C GLU A 64 9.47 3.50 20.56
N VAL A 65 8.44 3.45 19.71
CA VAL A 65 8.56 2.87 18.37
C VAL A 65 9.15 3.91 17.44
N ARG A 66 10.37 3.64 16.97
CA ARG A 66 11.06 4.46 15.98
C ARG A 66 10.58 4.06 14.59
N GLY A 67 9.80 4.93 13.94
CA GLY A 67 9.17 4.65 12.66
C GLY A 67 10.15 4.25 11.55
N GLU A 68 11.36 4.80 11.57
CA GLU A 68 12.45 4.48 10.65
C GLU A 68 13.03 3.07 10.82
N GLU A 69 12.78 2.43 11.96
CA GLU A 69 13.20 1.06 12.24
C GLU A 69 12.09 0.03 11.94
N VAL A 70 10.89 0.49 11.56
CA VAL A 70 9.76 -0.39 11.26
C VAL A 70 9.90 -0.99 9.87
N TRP A 71 9.79 -2.31 9.77
CA TRP A 71 9.71 -3.03 8.50
C TRP A 71 8.86 -4.29 8.63
N VAL A 72 8.48 -4.85 7.47
CA VAL A 72 7.60 -6.02 7.38
C VAL A 72 8.33 -7.14 6.64
N GLU A 73 8.23 -8.35 7.19
CA GLU A 73 8.79 -9.58 6.63
C GLU A 73 7.66 -10.52 6.20
N SER A 74 7.92 -11.33 5.17
CA SER A 74 7.15 -12.55 4.89
C SER A 74 8.11 -13.68 4.55
N ASP A 75 8.01 -14.80 5.28
CA ASP A 75 8.82 -16.01 5.09
C ASP A 75 10.33 -15.72 4.98
N GLY A 76 10.87 -14.96 5.95
CA GLY A 76 12.28 -14.58 5.98
C GLY A 76 12.69 -13.51 4.97
N THR A 77 11.77 -12.99 4.17
CA THR A 77 12.05 -11.95 3.16
C THR A 77 11.52 -10.59 3.59
N ALA A 78 12.41 -9.59 3.65
CA ALA A 78 12.04 -8.20 3.89
C ALA A 78 11.23 -7.64 2.70
N LEU A 79 10.01 -7.16 2.98
CA LEU A 79 9.08 -6.70 1.94
C LEU A 79 9.37 -5.27 1.50
N LYS A 80 9.53 -5.11 0.19
CA LYS A 80 9.76 -3.83 -0.48
C LYS A 80 8.49 -2.98 -0.49
N TRP A 81 8.41 -2.00 0.40
CA TRP A 81 7.23 -1.15 0.57
C TRP A 81 6.81 -0.38 -0.70
N GLN A 82 7.74 -0.16 -1.62
CA GLN A 82 7.50 0.49 -2.91
C GLN A 82 6.66 -0.37 -3.88
N TYR A 83 6.43 -1.64 -3.58
CA TYR A 83 5.61 -2.51 -4.42
C TYR A 83 4.17 -2.60 -3.91
N PRO A 84 3.19 -2.68 -4.82
CA PRO A 84 1.80 -2.89 -4.43
C PRO A 84 1.65 -4.18 -3.61
N ILE A 85 0.76 -4.16 -2.63
CA ILE A 85 0.50 -5.28 -1.72
C ILE A 85 0.14 -6.56 -2.48
N GLY A 86 -0.67 -6.46 -3.53
CA GLY A 86 -1.07 -7.60 -4.34
C GLY A 86 0.12 -8.25 -5.06
N LEU A 87 1.05 -7.43 -5.54
CA LEU A 87 2.29 -7.93 -6.16
C LEU A 87 3.18 -8.62 -5.13
N LEU A 88 3.37 -8.00 -3.96
CA LEU A 88 4.14 -8.60 -2.87
C LEU A 88 3.52 -9.94 -2.43
N TYR A 89 2.20 -10.00 -2.29
CA TYR A 89 1.49 -11.22 -1.95
C TYR A 89 1.66 -12.30 -3.03
N ASP A 90 1.43 -11.97 -4.30
CA ASP A 90 1.52 -12.94 -5.40
C ASP A 90 2.97 -13.47 -5.59
N LEU A 91 3.98 -12.67 -5.24
CA LEU A 91 5.39 -13.06 -5.33
C LEU A 91 5.89 -13.85 -4.12
N HIS A 92 5.47 -13.47 -2.90
CA HIS A 92 6.03 -14.01 -1.66
C HIS A 92 5.15 -15.05 -0.96
N ASN A 93 3.85 -15.15 -1.28
CA ASN A 93 2.98 -16.20 -0.72
C ASN A 93 3.04 -17.51 -1.53
N THR A 94 4.23 -18.08 -1.68
CA THR A 94 4.52 -19.23 -2.53
C THR A 94 3.69 -20.47 -2.19
N ASN A 95 3.39 -20.69 -0.90
CA ASN A 95 2.59 -21.81 -0.43
C ASN A 95 1.07 -21.59 -0.55
N SER A 96 0.64 -20.39 -1.00
CA SER A 96 -0.77 -20.01 -1.13
C SER A 96 -1.60 -20.21 0.14
N THR A 97 -0.96 -20.24 1.31
CA THR A 97 -1.65 -20.37 2.60
C THR A 97 -2.28 -19.04 2.95
N LEU A 98 -3.50 -19.11 3.49
CA LEU A 98 -4.23 -17.95 3.97
C LEU A 98 -4.52 -18.10 5.47
N PRO A 99 -4.51 -16.99 6.23
CA PRO A 99 -4.17 -15.63 5.79
C PRO A 99 -2.67 -15.47 5.47
N TRP A 100 -2.32 -14.47 4.66
CA TRP A 100 -0.93 -14.11 4.36
C TRP A 100 -0.22 -13.72 5.66
N GLN A 101 0.79 -14.50 6.03
CA GLN A 101 1.52 -14.32 7.27
C GLN A 101 2.60 -13.25 7.09
N LEU A 102 2.52 -12.21 7.92
CA LEU A 102 3.40 -11.06 7.92
C LEU A 102 3.98 -10.86 9.31
N THR A 103 5.27 -10.63 9.40
CA THR A 103 5.95 -10.31 10.65
C THR A 103 6.31 -8.83 10.67
N VAL A 104 5.93 -8.12 11.73
CA VAL A 104 6.28 -6.72 11.95
C VAL A 104 7.52 -6.65 12.83
N HIS A 105 8.54 -5.98 12.33
CA HIS A 105 9.76 -5.70 13.06
C HIS A 105 9.78 -4.22 13.44
N LEU A 106 10.15 -3.93 14.68
CA LEU A 106 10.24 -2.56 15.23
C LEU A 106 11.68 -2.09 15.45
N LYS A 107 12.66 -2.97 15.15
CA LYS A 107 14.11 -2.77 15.31
C LYS A 107 14.83 -3.53 14.20
N GLY A 108 16.06 -3.11 13.90
CA GLY A 108 16.95 -3.85 13.01
C GLY A 108 16.53 -3.72 11.56
N PHE A 109 16.23 -2.49 11.12
CA PHE A 109 15.87 -2.23 9.73
C PHE A 109 16.96 -2.74 8.76
N PRO A 110 16.61 -3.51 7.71
CA PRO A 110 17.57 -4.11 6.79
C PRO A 110 18.13 -3.07 5.80
N ARG A 111 19.05 -2.25 6.30
CA ARG A 111 19.74 -1.22 5.52
C ARG A 111 20.52 -1.85 4.37
N GLY A 112 20.33 -1.33 3.16
CA GLY A 112 20.94 -1.86 1.94
C GLY A 112 20.05 -2.84 1.17
N GLU A 113 18.99 -3.38 1.79
CA GLU A 113 17.99 -4.21 1.11
C GLU A 113 16.68 -3.45 0.85
N LEU A 114 16.26 -2.64 1.82
CA LEU A 114 15.07 -1.81 1.73
C LEU A 114 15.41 -0.33 1.56
N LEU A 115 14.53 0.37 0.82
CA LEU A 115 14.55 1.83 0.75
C LEU A 115 14.08 2.40 2.08
N GLU A 116 14.80 3.38 2.60
CA GLU A 116 14.43 4.06 3.85
C GLU A 116 13.23 5.00 3.64
N GLY A 117 12.59 5.36 4.75
CA GLY A 117 11.65 6.49 4.80
C GLY A 117 10.39 6.34 3.94
N PRO A 118 9.53 5.33 4.18
CA PRO A 118 8.20 5.32 3.57
C PRO A 118 7.36 6.48 4.13
N SER A 119 7.47 7.67 3.54
CA SER A 119 6.56 8.79 3.83
C SER A 119 5.40 8.80 2.84
N ARG A 120 4.32 9.50 3.20
CA ARG A 120 3.18 9.69 2.31
C ARG A 120 3.59 10.38 1.01
N GLU A 121 4.51 11.33 1.09
CA GLU A 121 5.07 12.06 -0.03
C GLU A 121 5.94 11.16 -0.92
N ALA A 122 6.74 10.28 -0.33
CA ALA A 122 7.55 9.31 -1.07
C ALA A 122 6.64 8.33 -1.84
N MET A 123 5.57 7.84 -1.21
CA MET A 123 4.59 6.96 -1.85
C MET A 123 3.81 7.67 -2.96
N GLU A 124 3.36 8.91 -2.74
CA GLU A 124 2.70 9.72 -3.77
C GLU A 124 3.64 9.98 -4.95
N GLY A 125 4.91 10.30 -4.68
CA GLY A 125 5.93 10.51 -5.69
C GLY A 125 6.19 9.25 -6.53
N LEU A 126 6.31 8.10 -5.89
CA LEU A 126 6.48 6.81 -6.57
C LEU A 126 5.27 6.49 -7.45
N PHE A 127 4.05 6.62 -6.92
CA PHE A 127 2.82 6.40 -7.65
C PHE A 127 2.74 7.30 -8.90
N MET A 128 3.05 8.59 -8.75
CA MET A 128 3.08 9.53 -9.88
C MET A 128 4.17 9.21 -10.88
N SER A 129 5.34 8.76 -10.43
CA SER A 129 6.44 8.36 -11.30
C SER A 129 6.02 7.17 -12.17
N ALA A 130 5.41 6.15 -11.56
CA ALA A 130 4.92 4.98 -12.29
C ALA A 130 3.85 5.32 -13.33
N LEU A 131 2.90 6.22 -13.00
CA LEU A 131 1.90 6.68 -13.97
C LEU A 131 2.51 7.48 -15.13
N LYS A 132 3.45 8.38 -14.84
CA LYS A 132 4.16 9.16 -15.86
C LYS A 132 4.99 8.27 -16.79
N GLU A 133 5.68 7.28 -16.24
CA GLU A 133 6.43 6.30 -17.02
C GLU A 133 5.50 5.48 -17.93
N ALA A 134 4.40 4.97 -17.37
CA ALA A 134 3.40 4.23 -18.15
C ALA A 134 2.78 5.09 -19.27
N ASP A 135 2.55 6.37 -19.02
CA ASP A 135 2.04 7.30 -20.03
C ASP A 135 3.10 7.70 -21.07
N CYS A 136 4.36 7.80 -20.66
CA CYS A 136 5.48 7.97 -21.59
C CYS A 136 5.54 6.83 -22.60
N LEU A 137 5.40 5.59 -22.13
CA LEU A 137 5.42 4.39 -22.98
C LEU A 137 4.18 4.30 -23.89
N LYS A 138 2.98 4.60 -23.37
CA LYS A 138 1.72 4.40 -24.11
C LYS A 138 1.35 5.59 -25.01
N HIS A 139 1.60 6.81 -24.55
CA HIS A 139 1.10 8.04 -25.17
C HIS A 139 2.16 9.14 -25.24
N ARG A 140 3.45 8.80 -25.09
CA ARG A 140 4.59 9.75 -25.12
C ARG A 140 4.47 10.87 -24.07
N GLY A 141 3.79 10.61 -22.96
CA GLY A 141 3.63 11.54 -21.84
C GLY A 141 2.56 12.61 -22.03
N HIS A 142 1.75 12.50 -23.09
CA HIS A 142 0.74 13.52 -23.41
C HIS A 142 -0.35 13.62 -22.34
N LEU A 143 -0.95 12.50 -21.92
CA LEU A 143 -2.09 12.53 -21.00
C LEU A 143 -1.68 13.06 -19.63
N MET A 144 -0.58 12.53 -19.07
CA MET A 144 -0.08 12.97 -17.77
C MET A 144 0.45 14.40 -17.81
N GLY A 145 0.90 14.87 -18.98
CA GLY A 145 1.33 16.25 -19.23
C GLY A 145 0.19 17.27 -19.30
N GLU A 146 -1.00 16.86 -19.74
CA GLU A 146 -2.19 17.72 -19.81
C GLU A 146 -2.90 17.90 -18.46
N LEU A 147 -2.78 16.92 -17.57
CA LEU A 147 -3.44 16.95 -16.26
C LEU A 147 -2.86 18.07 -15.36
N GLN A 148 -3.77 18.80 -14.72
CA GLN A 148 -3.43 19.79 -13.70
C GLN A 148 -3.00 19.12 -12.40
N ARG A 149 -2.26 19.85 -11.57
CA ARG A 149 -1.82 19.37 -10.24
C ARG A 149 -2.96 18.86 -9.36
N LYS A 150 -4.16 19.45 -9.47
CA LYS A 150 -5.35 19.00 -8.72
C LYS A 150 -5.84 17.63 -9.18
N GLU A 151 -5.70 17.32 -10.47
CA GLU A 151 -6.12 16.05 -11.07
C GLU A 151 -5.11 14.94 -10.75
N HIS A 152 -3.81 15.25 -10.74
CA HIS A 152 -2.79 14.36 -10.16
C HIS A 152 -3.16 14.03 -8.71
N LYS A 153 -3.47 15.03 -7.88
CA LYS A 153 -3.88 14.79 -6.50
C LYS A 153 -5.15 13.93 -6.39
N GLN A 154 -6.11 14.09 -7.30
CA GLN A 154 -7.32 13.26 -7.35
C GLN A 154 -7.00 11.78 -7.66
N LEU A 155 -6.07 11.49 -8.58
CA LEU A 155 -5.62 10.12 -8.85
C LEU A 155 -5.07 9.44 -7.59
N TRP A 156 -4.20 10.15 -6.86
CA TRP A 156 -3.65 9.66 -5.61
C TRP A 156 -4.71 9.46 -4.52
N LEU A 157 -5.60 10.45 -4.34
CA LEU A 157 -6.69 10.34 -3.37
C LEU A 157 -7.67 9.22 -3.72
N GLY A 158 -7.92 8.97 -5.01
CA GLY A 158 -8.73 7.84 -5.48
C GLY A 158 -8.16 6.52 -4.97
N LEU A 159 -6.86 6.30 -5.13
CA LEU A 159 -6.15 5.13 -4.61
C LEU A 159 -6.32 4.98 -3.09
N LEU A 160 -6.07 6.05 -2.33
CA LEU A 160 -6.16 6.02 -0.87
C LEU A 160 -7.57 5.75 -0.33
N ASN A 161 -8.58 6.32 -0.99
CA ASN A 161 -9.97 6.17 -0.57
C ASN A 161 -10.60 4.87 -1.09
N GLY A 162 -9.87 4.09 -1.90
CA GLY A 162 -10.41 2.92 -2.58
C GLY A 162 -11.57 3.27 -3.51
N GLN A 163 -11.58 4.47 -4.09
CA GLN A 163 -12.60 4.92 -5.04
C GLN A 163 -11.99 4.99 -6.45
N PRO A 164 -12.51 4.27 -7.45
CA PRO A 164 -12.08 4.50 -8.82
C PRO A 164 -12.43 5.94 -9.20
N THR A 165 -11.48 6.69 -9.77
CA THR A 165 -11.76 8.04 -10.25
C THR A 165 -12.80 7.94 -11.35
N SER A 166 -13.98 8.54 -11.15
CA SER A 166 -14.99 8.63 -12.20
C SER A 166 -14.36 9.35 -13.41
N SER A 167 -14.46 8.75 -14.60
CA SER A 167 -14.14 9.44 -15.84
C SER A 167 -14.83 10.80 -15.89
N PRO A 168 -14.18 11.88 -16.36
CA PRO A 168 -14.86 13.14 -16.60
C PRO A 168 -15.89 12.89 -17.70
N THR A 169 -17.15 12.70 -17.32
CA THR A 169 -18.27 12.68 -18.24
C THR A 169 -18.29 14.03 -18.94
N SER A 170 -18.03 14.04 -20.25
CA SER A 170 -18.34 15.16 -21.12
C SER A 170 -19.80 15.55 -20.90
N SER A 171 -20.04 16.71 -20.31
CA SER A 171 -21.38 17.29 -20.17
C SER A 171 -21.97 17.53 -21.56
N PRO A 172 -23.25 17.18 -21.80
CA PRO A 172 -23.90 17.45 -23.07
C PRO A 172 -24.11 18.96 -23.23
N THR A 173 -23.62 19.50 -24.34
CA THR A 173 -23.90 20.85 -24.81
C THR A 173 -25.40 21.01 -25.06
N SER A 174 -26.09 21.75 -24.20
CA SER A 174 -27.42 22.28 -24.50
C SER A 174 -27.28 23.57 -25.30
N SER A 175 -27.58 23.52 -26.59
CA SER A 175 -27.80 24.70 -27.43
C SER A 175 -29.19 25.31 -27.11
N PRO A 176 -29.32 26.63 -26.90
CA PRO A 176 -30.63 27.24 -26.79
C PRO A 176 -31.21 27.53 -28.18
N THR A 177 -32.47 27.14 -28.38
CA THR A 177 -33.40 27.66 -29.40
C THR A 177 -33.81 29.08 -29.11
#